data_AF-A0A6C0J5J4-F1
#
_entry.id   AF-A0A6C0J5J4-F1
#
_cell.length_a   1.000
_cell.length_b   1.000
_cell.length_c   1.000
_cell.angle_alpha   90.00
_cell.angle_beta   90.00
_cell.angle_gamma   90.00
#
_symmetry.space_group_name_H-M   'P 1'
#
loop_
_entity.id
_entity.type
_entity.pdbx_description
1 polymer ?
#
loop_
_entity_poly.entity_id
_entity_poly.type
_entity_poly.pdbx_seq_one_letter_code
_entity_poly.pdbx_strand_id
1 'polypeptide(L)'
;MCNKGLQFKVGLNTDTLPFSTKGDCVRGGIYYCDFKYVMKWQSLGYTHLCTVKVPEDAQTVRLSDKYRSDKIIIIDPPVPFKDHKMWKDNEICKHVVEHNGYALQFAKEQTDEICKLAVKQDGFALKHINNQTDEICKLAVQQDGFALKHVNNQTDEICKLAVQQDGFAL
;
A
#
# COMPACT_ATOMS: atom_id res chain seq x y z
N MET A 1 -10.51 17.68 1.57
CA MET A 1 -9.38 17.23 0.71
C MET A 1 -9.54 17.90 -0.65
N CYS A 2 -8.47 18.45 -1.24
CA CYS A 2 -8.51 19.03 -2.58
C CYS A 2 -7.79 18.09 -3.55
N ASN A 3 -8.45 17.67 -4.64
CA ASN A 3 -7.79 17.00 -5.76
C ASN A 3 -8.11 17.79 -7.03
N LYS A 4 -7.09 18.40 -7.66
CA LYS A 4 -7.22 19.17 -8.91
C LYS A 4 -8.36 20.23 -8.90
N GLY A 5 -8.59 20.88 -7.76
CA GLY A 5 -9.60 21.94 -7.60
C GLY A 5 -10.98 21.46 -7.12
N LEU A 6 -11.21 20.15 -7.01
CA LEU A 6 -12.42 19.60 -6.37
C LEU A 6 -12.24 19.59 -4.85
N GLN A 7 -13.08 20.35 -4.15
CA GLN A 7 -13.19 20.28 -2.69
C GLN A 7 -14.13 19.14 -2.30
N PHE A 8 -13.56 18.05 -1.80
CA PHE A 8 -14.35 16.94 -1.31
C PHE A 8 -14.85 17.18 0.11
N LYS A 9 -16.13 16.87 0.34
CA LYS A 9 -16.80 16.89 1.65
C LYS A 9 -17.28 15.50 2.04
N VAL A 10 -17.48 15.27 3.34
CA VAL A 10 -18.19 14.06 3.81
C VAL A 10 -19.61 14.07 3.23
N GLY A 11 -20.09 12.91 2.79
CA GLY A 11 -21.35 12.76 2.05
C GLY A 11 -21.15 12.68 0.53
N LEU A 12 -22.21 13.01 -0.22
CA LEU A 12 -22.23 12.91 -1.68
C LEU A 12 -21.33 13.97 -2.32
N ASN A 13 -20.48 13.51 -3.23
CA ASN A 13 -19.66 14.34 -4.11
C ASN A 13 -19.90 13.89 -5.55
N THR A 14 -20.28 14.84 -6.39
CA THR A 14 -20.55 14.63 -7.81
C THR A 14 -19.60 15.49 -8.61
N ASP A 15 -18.92 14.92 -9.60
CA ASP A 15 -18.16 15.70 -10.57
C ASP A 15 -19.12 16.37 -11.55
N THR A 16 -18.89 17.66 -11.80
CA THR A 16 -19.69 18.47 -12.72
C THR A 16 -19.23 18.35 -14.16
N LEU A 17 -18.08 17.72 -14.42
CA LEU A 17 -17.58 17.50 -15.77
C LEU A 17 -18.26 16.32 -16.45
N PRO A 18 -18.47 16.35 -17.79
CA PRO A 18 -19.04 15.23 -18.52
C PRO A 18 -18.27 13.93 -18.28
N PHE A 19 -18.99 12.87 -17.93
CA PHE A 19 -18.39 11.56 -17.73
C PHE A 19 -18.10 10.89 -19.08
N SER A 20 -16.90 10.32 -19.21
CA SER A 20 -16.50 9.52 -20.38
C SER A 20 -16.14 8.12 -19.90
N THR A 21 -16.59 7.09 -20.60
CA THR A 21 -16.16 5.70 -20.34
C THR A 21 -14.84 5.34 -21.00
N LYS A 22 -14.28 6.24 -21.83
CA LYS A 22 -13.02 6.02 -22.56
C LYS A 22 -11.85 6.73 -21.91
N GLY A 23 -10.69 6.07 -21.92
CA GLY A 23 -9.40 6.58 -21.46
C GLY A 23 -9.16 6.43 -19.95
N ASP A 24 -7.90 6.18 -19.59
CA ASP A 24 -7.50 5.87 -18.21
C ASP A 24 -7.38 7.13 -17.33
N CYS A 25 -6.63 8.12 -17.80
CA CYS A 25 -6.33 9.37 -17.07
C CYS A 25 -6.89 10.57 -17.84
N VAL A 26 -8.21 10.65 -17.91
CA VAL A 26 -8.91 11.74 -18.59
C VAL A 26 -9.45 12.78 -17.61
N ARG A 27 -9.83 13.93 -18.13
CA ARG A 27 -10.51 14.96 -17.34
C ARG A 27 -11.93 14.48 -17.01
N GLY A 28 -12.38 14.73 -15.79
CA GLY A 28 -13.69 14.33 -15.30
C GLY A 28 -13.72 12.93 -14.67
N GLY A 29 -14.60 12.73 -13.70
CA GLY A 29 -14.70 11.58 -12.82
C GLY A 29 -13.84 11.68 -11.57
N ILE A 30 -14.35 11.10 -10.49
CA ILE A 30 -13.70 10.98 -9.19
C ILE A 30 -13.02 9.60 -9.13
N TYR A 31 -11.70 9.61 -8.95
CA TYR A 31 -10.89 8.40 -8.90
C TYR A 31 -10.77 7.86 -7.47
N TYR A 32 -10.80 6.54 -7.33
CA TYR A 32 -10.56 5.81 -6.08
C TYR A 32 -9.96 4.43 -6.40
N CYS A 33 -9.51 3.69 -5.40
CA CYS A 33 -8.94 2.36 -5.60
C CYS A 33 -9.29 1.42 -4.44
N ASP A 34 -9.17 0.12 -4.70
CA ASP A 34 -9.14 -0.87 -3.63
C ASP A 34 -7.91 -0.65 -2.76
N PHE A 35 -8.01 -0.95 -1.46
CA PHE A 35 -6.92 -0.73 -0.51
C PHE A 35 -5.60 -1.41 -0.92
N LYS A 36 -5.64 -2.52 -1.67
CA LYS A 36 -4.43 -3.20 -2.18
C LYS A 36 -3.57 -2.32 -3.11
N TYR A 37 -4.15 -1.29 -3.72
CA TYR A 37 -3.43 -0.33 -4.56
C TYR A 37 -3.09 0.98 -3.83
N VAL A 38 -3.39 1.10 -2.53
CA VAL A 38 -3.24 2.33 -1.76
C VAL A 38 -1.81 2.86 -1.75
N MET A 39 -0.82 1.96 -1.76
CA MET A 39 0.61 2.32 -1.80
C MET A 39 1.03 2.97 -3.11
N LYS A 40 0.40 2.60 -4.24
CA LYS A 40 0.65 3.27 -5.53
C LYS A 40 0.19 4.73 -5.50
N TRP A 41 -0.88 5.01 -4.78
CA TRP A 41 -1.38 6.38 -4.64
C TRP A 41 -0.52 7.17 -3.65
N GLN A 42 -0.06 6.54 -2.58
CA GLN A 42 0.92 7.15 -1.67
C GLN A 42 2.17 7.63 -2.41
N SER A 43 2.72 6.81 -3.33
CA SER A 43 3.90 7.18 -4.11
C SER A 43 3.65 8.28 -5.16
N LEU A 44 2.39 8.46 -5.57
CA LEU A 44 1.96 9.58 -6.41
C LEU A 44 1.73 10.89 -5.63
N GLY A 45 1.99 10.90 -4.33
CA GLY A 45 1.89 12.09 -3.48
C GLY A 45 0.53 12.29 -2.80
N TYR A 46 -0.37 11.29 -2.83
CA TYR A 46 -1.62 11.36 -2.09
C TYR A 46 -1.35 11.13 -0.58
N THR A 47 -1.61 12.14 0.23
CA THR A 47 -1.20 12.18 1.65
C THR A 47 -2.28 11.82 2.65
N HIS A 48 -3.53 11.67 2.20
CA HIS A 48 -4.69 11.44 3.07
C HIS A 48 -5.57 10.31 2.51
N LEU A 49 -6.25 9.60 3.41
CA LEU A 49 -7.16 8.50 3.09
C LEU A 49 -8.53 8.75 3.71
N CYS A 50 -9.57 8.28 3.01
CA CYS A 50 -10.94 8.19 3.52
C CYS A 50 -11.63 6.98 2.91
N THR A 51 -12.69 6.51 3.56
CA THR A 51 -13.56 5.45 3.04
C THR A 51 -14.57 6.05 2.06
N VAL A 52 -14.73 5.40 0.91
CA VAL A 52 -15.70 5.79 -0.11
C VAL A 52 -16.72 4.69 -0.36
N LYS A 53 -17.97 5.07 -0.59
CA LYS A 53 -19.02 4.22 -1.14
C LYS A 53 -19.41 4.74 -2.52
N VAL A 54 -19.66 3.84 -3.46
CA VAL A 54 -20.13 4.19 -4.80
C VAL A 54 -21.66 4.04 -4.80
N PRO A 55 -22.44 5.09 -5.10
CA PRO A 55 -23.88 4.97 -5.31
C PRO A 55 -24.23 3.98 -6.43
N GLU A 56 -25.35 3.28 -6.31
CA GLU A 56 -25.80 2.31 -7.32
C GLU A 56 -26.07 2.96 -8.68
N ASP A 57 -26.48 4.23 -8.67
CA ASP A 57 -26.76 5.04 -9.87
C ASP A 57 -25.52 5.79 -10.39
N ALA A 58 -24.32 5.48 -9.90
CA ALA A 58 -23.08 6.09 -10.36
C ALA A 58 -22.58 5.47 -11.67
N GLN A 59 -22.27 6.32 -12.65
CA GLN A 59 -21.53 5.90 -13.83
C GLN A 59 -20.09 5.60 -13.41
N THR A 60 -19.67 4.35 -13.59
CA THR A 60 -18.37 3.88 -13.10
C THR A 60 -17.61 3.13 -14.20
N VAL A 61 -16.33 3.43 -14.34
CA VAL A 61 -15.39 2.64 -15.13
C VAL A 61 -14.34 2.01 -14.22
N ARG A 62 -14.10 0.72 -14.41
CA ARG A 62 -13.00 -0.02 -13.77
C ARG A 62 -11.79 0.03 -14.68
N LEU A 63 -10.67 0.44 -14.12
CA LEU A 63 -9.35 0.45 -14.76
C LEU A 63 -8.48 -0.63 -14.08
N SER A 64 -7.23 -0.79 -14.53
CA SER A 64 -6.34 -1.85 -14.05
C SER A 64 -6.05 -1.81 -12.54
N ASP A 65 -5.94 -0.61 -11.97
CA ASP A 65 -5.48 -0.35 -10.60
C ASP A 65 -6.35 0.63 -9.82
N LYS A 66 -7.46 1.07 -10.42
CA LYS A 66 -8.33 2.10 -9.88
C LYS A 66 -9.70 2.04 -10.53
N TYR A 67 -10.61 2.80 -9.96
CA TYR A 67 -11.93 3.06 -10.47
C TYR A 67 -12.09 4.54 -10.68
N ARG A 68 -13.07 4.89 -11.51
CA ARG A 68 -13.49 6.26 -11.69
C ARG A 68 -15.00 6.32 -11.82
N SER A 69 -15.62 7.16 -11.00
CA SER A 69 -17.07 7.34 -11.00
C SER A 69 -17.45 8.81 -11.18
N ASP A 70 -18.63 9.09 -11.73
CA ASP A 70 -19.17 10.46 -11.77
C ASP A 70 -19.52 11.00 -10.37
N LYS A 71 -19.85 10.11 -9.43
CA LYS A 71 -20.12 10.44 -8.03
C LYS A 71 -19.65 9.36 -7.06
N ILE A 72 -19.29 9.80 -5.85
CA ILE A 72 -18.96 8.95 -4.70
C ILE A 72 -19.57 9.53 -3.43
N ILE A 73 -19.74 8.70 -2.41
CA ILE A 73 -20.06 9.12 -1.04
C ILE A 73 -18.81 8.94 -0.19
N ILE A 74 -18.29 10.02 0.37
CA ILE A 74 -17.23 9.95 1.38
C ILE A 74 -17.87 9.69 2.73
N ILE A 75 -17.48 8.59 3.37
CA ILE A 75 -18.10 8.12 4.62
C ILE A 75 -17.48 8.78 5.84
N ASP A 76 -16.16 8.97 5.83
CA ASP A 76 -15.41 9.54 6.94
C ASP A 76 -14.51 10.71 6.51
N PRO A 77 -14.20 11.63 7.43
CA PRO A 77 -13.27 12.71 7.15
C PRO A 77 -11.90 12.15 6.70
N PRO A 78 -11.31 12.70 5.63
CA PRO A 78 -9.97 12.30 5.23
C PRO A 78 -8.95 12.58 6.33
N VAL A 79 -8.17 11.56 6.68
CA VAL A 79 -7.10 11.63 7.68
C VAL A 79 -5.75 11.37 7.02
N PRO A 80 -4.62 11.81 7.62
CA PRO A 80 -3.31 11.52 7.07
C PRO A 80 -3.11 10.01 6.85
N PHE A 81 -2.41 9.65 5.78
CA PHE A 81 -2.25 8.28 5.30
C PHE A 81 -1.85 7.29 6.41
N LYS A 82 -0.83 7.66 7.20
CA LYS A 82 -0.27 6.86 8.30
C LYS A 82 -1.19 6.72 9.52
N ASP A 83 -2.20 7.57 9.61
CA ASP A 83 -3.13 7.67 10.74
C ASP A 83 -4.49 7.01 10.43
N HIS A 84 -4.69 6.54 9.20
CA HIS A 84 -5.93 5.88 8.81
C HIS A 84 -6.17 4.58 9.59
N LYS A 85 -7.41 4.37 10.02
CA LYS A 85 -7.82 3.22 10.86
C LYS A 85 -7.56 1.86 10.22
N MET A 86 -7.50 1.77 8.89
CA MET A 86 -7.27 0.52 8.17
C MET A 86 -5.97 -0.19 8.59
N TRP A 87 -4.96 0.56 9.04
CA TRP A 87 -3.68 -0.02 9.46
C TRP A 87 -3.73 -0.79 10.78
N LYS A 88 -4.89 -0.77 11.46
CA LYS A 88 -5.19 -1.60 12.63
C LYS A 88 -5.85 -2.93 12.26
N ASP A 89 -6.30 -3.08 11.01
CA ASP A 89 -6.95 -4.30 10.54
C ASP A 89 -5.89 -5.23 9.94
N ASN A 90 -5.68 -6.37 10.57
CA ASN A 90 -4.63 -7.31 10.19
C ASN A 90 -4.88 -7.93 8.80
N GLU A 91 -6.13 -8.16 8.41
CA GLU A 91 -6.46 -8.70 7.09
C GLU A 91 -6.19 -7.66 6.01
N ILE A 92 -6.58 -6.40 6.24
CA ILE A 92 -6.26 -5.32 5.30
C ILE A 92 -4.74 -5.16 5.19
N CYS A 93 -4.02 -5.08 6.31
CA CYS A 93 -2.56 -4.96 6.34
C CYS A 93 -1.91 -6.10 5.54
N LYS A 94 -2.32 -7.35 5.77
CA LYS A 94 -1.85 -8.53 5.04
C LYS A 94 -2.00 -8.36 3.53
N HIS A 95 -3.20 -8.04 3.06
CA HIS A 95 -3.46 -7.88 1.63
C HIS A 95 -2.69 -6.71 1.00
N VAL A 96 -2.49 -5.60 1.72
CA VAL A 96 -1.67 -4.50 1.20
C VAL A 96 -0.20 -4.93 1.12
N VAL A 97 0.31 -5.60 2.15
CA VAL A 97 1.70 -6.11 2.23
C VAL A 97 1.99 -7.13 1.13
N GLU A 98 1.04 -8.02 0.81
CA GLU A 98 1.15 -8.97 -0.31
C GLU A 98 1.36 -8.28 -1.67
N HIS A 99 0.90 -7.03 -1.83
CA HIS A 99 1.08 -6.24 -3.04
C HIS A 99 2.27 -5.28 -2.95
N ASN A 100 2.68 -4.90 -1.74
CA ASN A 100 3.80 -4.00 -1.48
C ASN A 100 4.35 -4.20 -0.05
N GLY A 101 5.50 -4.87 0.09
CA GLY A 101 6.11 -5.24 1.36
C GLY A 101 6.46 -4.03 2.23
N TYR A 102 6.73 -2.87 1.62
CA TYR A 102 6.98 -1.62 2.33
C TYR A 102 5.74 -1.07 3.05
N ALA A 103 4.53 -1.55 2.73
CA ALA A 103 3.32 -1.19 3.47
C ALA A 103 3.38 -1.58 4.94
N LEU A 104 4.23 -2.56 5.30
CA LEU A 104 4.47 -3.00 6.68
C LEU A 104 4.80 -1.83 7.61
N GLN A 105 5.47 -0.79 7.11
CA GLN A 105 5.84 0.39 7.91
C GLN A 105 4.62 1.12 8.52
N PHE A 106 3.43 0.93 7.96
CA PHE A 106 2.20 1.56 8.44
C PHE A 106 1.38 0.67 9.38
N ALA A 107 1.58 -0.66 9.32
CA ALA A 107 0.86 -1.62 10.15
C ALA A 107 1.06 -1.32 11.64
N LYS A 108 -0.06 -1.23 12.39
CA LYS A 108 0.01 -0.96 13.84
C LYS A 108 0.41 -2.20 14.64
N GLU A 109 0.09 -3.38 14.12
CA GLU A 109 0.53 -4.67 14.66
C GLU A 109 1.34 -5.40 13.60
N GLN A 110 2.58 -5.77 13.95
CA GLN A 110 3.48 -6.54 13.11
C GLN A 110 3.49 -7.98 13.58
N THR A 111 2.48 -8.75 13.16
CA THR A 111 2.46 -10.19 13.44
C THR A 111 3.57 -10.89 12.67
N ASP A 112 4.02 -12.04 13.16
CA ASP A 112 5.03 -12.87 12.50
C ASP A 112 4.62 -13.18 11.04
N GLU A 113 3.35 -13.46 10.79
CA GLU A 113 2.82 -13.72 9.45
C GLU A 113 2.94 -12.50 8.53
N ILE A 114 2.53 -11.31 8.96
CA ILE A 114 2.60 -10.09 8.15
C ILE A 114 4.06 -9.72 7.87
N CYS A 115 4.94 -9.86 8.87
CA CYS A 115 6.38 -9.65 8.70
C CYS A 115 6.99 -10.61 7.65
N LYS A 116 6.66 -11.90 7.73
CA LYS A 116 7.11 -12.91 6.77
C LYS A 116 6.58 -12.64 5.36
N LEU A 117 5.32 -12.22 5.23
CA LEU A 117 4.75 -11.82 3.94
C LEU A 117 5.47 -10.61 3.36
N ALA A 118 5.80 -9.61 4.19
CA ALA A 118 6.50 -8.42 3.75
C ALA A 118 7.87 -8.74 3.16
N VAL A 119 8.70 -9.52 3.86
CA VAL A 119 10.06 -9.86 3.39
C VAL A 119 10.06 -10.86 2.24
N LYS A 120 9.03 -11.71 2.12
CA LYS A 120 8.84 -12.57 0.94
C LYS A 120 8.43 -11.77 -0.29
N GLN A 121 7.71 -10.66 -0.10
CA GLN A 121 7.30 -9.78 -1.19
C GLN A 121 8.48 -8.88 -1.62
N ASP A 122 9.20 -8.29 -0.67
CA ASP A 122 10.38 -7.45 -0.89
C ASP A 122 11.33 -7.57 0.32
N GLY A 123 12.52 -8.15 0.12
CA GLY A 123 13.50 -8.41 1.17
C GLY A 123 13.95 -7.14 1.90
N PHE A 124 13.94 -5.98 1.23
CA PHE A 124 14.25 -4.70 1.86
C PHE A 124 13.17 -4.24 2.85
N ALA A 125 11.97 -4.82 2.84
CA ALA A 125 10.95 -4.56 3.86
C ALA A 125 11.43 -4.94 5.27
N LEU A 126 12.49 -5.76 5.39
CA LEU A 126 13.15 -6.10 6.66
C LEU A 126 13.51 -4.86 7.50
N LYS A 127 13.86 -3.74 6.84
CA LYS A 127 14.21 -2.49 7.53
C LYS A 127 13.07 -1.85 8.32
N HIS A 128 11.83 -2.30 8.07
CA HIS A 128 10.63 -1.83 8.75
C HIS A 128 10.14 -2.79 9.83
N ILE A 129 10.77 -3.95 10.00
CA ILE A 129 10.42 -4.94 11.02
C ILE A 129 11.06 -4.54 12.35
N ASN A 130 10.21 -4.34 13.38
CA ASN A 130 10.67 -3.96 14.71
C ASN A 130 11.39 -5.10 15.44
N ASN A 131 10.85 -6.32 15.34
CA ASN A 131 11.40 -7.51 15.99
C ASN A 131 11.83 -8.53 14.93
N GLN A 132 13.11 -8.47 14.55
CA GLN A 132 13.69 -9.38 13.56
C GLN A 132 14.02 -10.73 14.21
N THR A 133 13.36 -11.79 13.76
CA THR A 133 13.75 -13.17 14.09
C THR A 133 14.77 -13.68 13.08
N ASP A 134 15.57 -14.68 13.46
CA ASP A 134 16.50 -15.35 12.55
C ASP A 134 15.80 -15.87 11.29
N GLU A 135 14.60 -16.45 11.44
CA GLU A 135 13.77 -16.91 10.32
C GLU A 135 13.38 -15.77 9.38
N ILE A 136 12.92 -14.63 9.91
CA ILE A 136 12.56 -13.45 9.11
C ILE A 136 13.78 -12.89 8.36
N CYS A 137 14.93 -12.80 9.03
CA CYS A 137 16.17 -12.34 8.41
C CYS A 137 16.60 -13.27 7.27
N LYS A 138 16.53 -14.60 7.49
CA LYS A 138 16.84 -15.61 6.48
C LYS A 138 15.90 -15.49 5.28
N LEU A 139 14.59 -15.36 5.51
CA LEU A 139 13.62 -15.15 4.43
C LEU A 139 13.92 -13.87 3.63
N ALA A 140 14.30 -12.78 4.29
CA ALA A 140 14.64 -11.53 3.61
C ALA A 140 15.88 -11.68 2.72
N VAL A 141 16.98 -12.25 3.22
CA VAL A 141 18.23 -12.39 2.44
C VAL A 141 18.13 -13.47 1.36
N GLN A 142 17.25 -14.45 1.52
CA GLN A 142 16.92 -15.42 0.48
C GLN A 142 16.05 -14.81 -0.62
N GLN A 143 15.30 -13.75 -0.33
CA GLN A 143 14.51 -13.02 -1.32
C GLN A 143 15.40 -12.04 -2.11
N ASP A 144 16.27 -11.29 -1.42
CA ASP A 144 17.27 -10.38 -1.99
C ASP A 144 18.47 -10.34 -1.03
N GLY A 145 19.64 -10.82 -1.48
CA GLY A 145 20.83 -10.93 -0.65
C GLY A 145 21.32 -9.58 -0.12
N PHE A 146 21.05 -8.49 -0.82
CA PHE A 146 21.39 -7.14 -0.36
C PHE A 146 20.51 -6.66 0.80
N ALA A 147 19.42 -7.36 1.14
CA ALA A 147 18.68 -7.13 2.37
C ALA A 147 19.52 -7.37 3.63
N LEU A 148 20.68 -8.05 3.51
CA LEU A 148 21.65 -8.26 4.58
C LEU A 148 22.04 -6.96 5.30
N LYS A 149 22.12 -5.83 4.57
CA LYS A 149 22.41 -4.51 5.14
C LYS A 149 21.39 -4.01 6.18
N HIS A 150 20.22 -4.65 6.25
CA HIS A 150 19.14 -4.35 7.19
C HIS A 150 18.98 -5.38 8.31
N VAL A 151 19.79 -6.44 8.32
CA VAL A 151 19.81 -7.44 9.39
C VAL A 151 20.52 -6.85 10.61
N ASN A 152 19.84 -6.79 11.75
CA ASN A 152 20.41 -6.25 12.99
C ASN A 152 21.52 -7.12 13.59
N ASN A 153 21.38 -8.45 13.49
CA ASN A 153 22.36 -9.42 13.98
C ASN A 153 22.74 -10.39 12.86
N GLN A 154 23.85 -10.10 12.18
CA GLN A 154 24.34 -10.89 11.06
C GLN A 154 25.11 -12.11 11.57
N THR A 155 24.53 -13.30 11.40
CA THR A 155 25.20 -14.57 11.69
C THR A 155 25.95 -15.08 10.46
N ASP A 156 26.96 -15.95 10.66
CA ASP A 156 27.65 -16.61 9.54
C ASP A 156 26.69 -17.29 8.57
N GLU A 157 25.60 -17.88 9.10
CA GLU A 157 24.58 -18.53 8.28
C GLU A 157 23.81 -17.53 7.42
N ILE A 158 23.36 -16.41 7.99
CA ILE A 158 22.65 -15.35 7.26
C ILE A 158 23.58 -14.72 6.21
N CYS A 159 24.84 -14.44 6.55
CA CYS A 159 25.82 -13.90 5.61
C CYS A 159 26.09 -14.86 4.44
N LYS A 160 26.21 -16.16 4.72
CA LYS A 160 26.37 -17.18 3.67
C LYS A 160 25.15 -17.24 2.75
N LEU A 161 23.93 -17.21 3.31
CA LEU A 161 22.69 -17.17 2.52
C LEU A 161 22.63 -15.93 1.64
N ALA A 162 23.00 -14.76 2.16
CA ALA A 162 23.01 -13.51 1.41
C ALA A 162 23.98 -13.55 0.22
N VAL A 163 25.22 -14.01 0.42
CA VAL A 163 26.22 -14.13 -0.67
C VAL A 163 25.85 -15.21 -1.68
N GLN A 164 25.19 -16.29 -1.23
CA GLN A 164 24.66 -17.32 -2.14
C GLN A 164 23.55 -16.76 -3.04
N GLN A 165 22.69 -15.89 -2.50
CA GLN A 165 21.62 -15.24 -3.24
C GLN A 165 22.17 -14.14 -4.16
N ASP A 166 23.04 -13.27 -3.65
CA ASP A 166 23.68 -12.19 -4.39
C ASP A 166 25.18 -12.13 -4.05
N GLY A 167 26.03 -12.51 -5.00
CA GLY A 167 27.48 -12.65 -4.79
C GLY A 167 28.22 -11.36 -4.37
N PHE A 168 27.58 -10.20 -4.45
CA PHE A 168 28.10 -8.89 -4.04
C PHE A 168 27.44 -8.34 -2.75
N ALA A 169 26.71 -9.18 -2.00
CA ALA A 169 26.00 -8.76 -0.79
C ALA A 169 26.92 -8.37 0.38
N LEU A 170 28.21 -8.71 0.33
CA LEU A 170 29.28 -8.34 1.26
C LEU A 170 30.39 -7.59 0.52
#